data_AF-A0A1V8UBN8-F1
#
_entry.id   AF-A0A1V8UBN8-F1
#
_cell.length_a   1.000
_cell.length_b   1.000
_cell.length_c   1.000
_cell.angle_alpha   90.00
_cell.angle_beta   90.00
_cell.angle_gamma   90.00
#
_symmetry.space_group_name_H-M   'P 1'
#
loop_
_entity.id
_entity.type
_entity.pdbx_description
1 polymer ?
#
loop_
_entity_poly.entity_id
_entity_poly.type
_entity_poly.pdbx_seq_one_letter_code
_entity_poly.pdbx_strand_id
1 'polypeptide(L)'
;QQINQILSTKKYKGLTPFGTKLREKVVDGIALPKLRQPRKPILIIGITDGQPAGENQNALIETIRYAMGATQNLGPGAIAFEFAQVGNDEKATQYLAKLDNDPQVGRMVDCTSNYENESAEMSRAQPPVDLTPDLWMLKLILGAIDPSYDTKDEKTSMAGGAPGGYGGAPPQQYGAPQGQYPPQQQGYGAPPQQGGYGQQPPQYGGQQQQQQQGGQYGRPPPPQGQQGGYPGQAPQYGGGPPRY
;
A
#
# COMPACT_ATOMS: atom_id res chain seq x y z
N GLN A 1 -10.70 -33.74 -3.87
CA GLN A 1 -9.95 -34.94 -3.42
C GLN A 1 -8.43 -34.75 -3.44
N GLN A 2 -7.81 -34.21 -4.50
CA GLN A 2 -6.35 -33.99 -4.56
C GLN A 2 -5.80 -33.04 -3.47
N ILE A 3 -6.51 -31.96 -3.14
CA ILE A 3 -6.09 -30.99 -2.11
C ILE A 3 -5.97 -31.67 -0.74
N ASN A 4 -6.99 -32.41 -0.31
CA ASN A 4 -6.98 -33.13 0.98
C ASN A 4 -5.79 -34.09 1.09
N GLN A 5 -5.42 -34.72 -0.03
CA GLN A 5 -4.27 -35.61 -0.10
C GLN A 5 -2.95 -34.85 0.06
N ILE A 6 -2.78 -33.70 -0.60
CA ILE A 6 -1.62 -32.83 -0.42
C ILE A 6 -1.53 -32.33 1.02
N LEU A 7 -2.63 -31.84 1.58
CA LEU A 7 -2.69 -31.31 2.94
C LEU A 7 -2.37 -32.39 3.99
N SER A 8 -2.80 -33.64 3.79
CA SER A 8 -2.52 -34.75 4.72
C SER A 8 -1.03 -35.07 4.89
N THR A 9 -0.20 -34.68 3.93
CA THR A 9 1.26 -34.90 3.97
C THR A 9 2.03 -33.76 4.64
N LYS A 10 1.36 -32.67 5.02
CA LYS A 10 2.01 -31.48 5.58
C LYS A 10 1.94 -31.47 7.10
N LYS A 11 3.06 -31.12 7.73
CA LYS A 11 3.12 -30.80 9.15
C LYS A 11 3.15 -29.29 9.31
N TYR A 12 2.07 -28.72 9.83
CA TYR A 12 1.96 -27.30 10.12
C TYR A 12 2.78 -26.98 11.37
N LYS A 13 3.89 -26.26 11.20
CA LYS A 13 4.77 -25.83 12.30
C LYS A 13 5.65 -24.67 11.85
N GLY A 14 6.12 -23.89 12.82
CA GLY A 14 7.08 -22.83 12.60
C GLY A 14 6.43 -21.44 12.49
N LEU A 15 7.23 -20.49 12.01
CA LEU A 15 6.83 -19.11 11.79
C LEU A 15 6.20 -18.96 10.40
N THR A 16 5.64 -17.78 10.12
CA THR A 16 4.97 -17.44 8.85
C THR A 16 5.82 -16.47 8.04
N PRO A 17 6.90 -16.92 7.36
CA PRO A 17 7.75 -16.05 6.54
C PRO A 17 7.06 -15.77 5.19
N PHE A 18 5.94 -15.05 5.24
CA PHE A 18 5.02 -14.88 4.12
C PHE A 18 5.68 -14.15 2.95
N GLY A 19 6.32 -13.00 3.17
CA GLY A 19 6.90 -12.18 2.12
C GLY A 19 8.04 -12.88 1.39
N THR A 20 9.02 -13.40 2.13
CA THR A 20 10.16 -14.11 1.55
C THR A 20 9.74 -15.38 0.82
N LYS A 21 8.76 -16.15 1.33
CA LYS A 21 8.27 -17.35 0.64
C LYS A 21 7.37 -17.05 -0.54
N LEU A 22 6.58 -15.98 -0.49
CA LEU A 22 5.86 -15.46 -1.64
C LEU A 22 6.84 -15.12 -2.76
N ARG A 23 7.93 -14.42 -2.43
CA ARG A 23 8.97 -14.06 -3.39
C ARG A 23 9.61 -15.28 -4.05
N GLU A 24 10.18 -16.15 -3.23
CA GLU A 24 10.95 -17.32 -3.67
C GLU A 24 10.09 -18.28 -4.51
N LYS A 25 8.90 -18.63 -4.02
CA LYS A 25 8.11 -19.73 -4.58
C LYS A 25 7.15 -19.30 -5.66
N VAL A 26 6.58 -18.10 -5.55
CA VAL A 26 5.48 -17.67 -6.43
C VAL A 26 5.95 -16.60 -7.39
N VAL A 27 6.50 -15.49 -6.89
CA VAL A 27 6.91 -14.37 -7.76
C VAL A 27 8.03 -14.81 -8.70
N ASP A 28 9.15 -15.26 -8.15
CA ASP A 28 10.31 -15.67 -8.94
C ASP A 28 10.11 -17.06 -9.56
N GLY A 29 9.53 -17.99 -8.80
CA GLY A 29 9.37 -19.39 -9.21
C GLY A 29 8.29 -19.62 -10.27
N ILE A 30 7.26 -18.78 -10.35
CA ILE A 30 6.07 -19.05 -11.18
C ILE A 30 5.64 -17.82 -11.99
N ALA A 31 5.40 -16.69 -11.33
CA ALA A 31 4.70 -15.55 -11.94
C ALA A 31 5.57 -14.86 -13.00
N LEU A 32 6.77 -14.40 -12.63
CA LEU A 32 7.66 -13.70 -13.57
C LEU A 32 8.07 -14.58 -14.77
N PRO A 33 8.39 -15.88 -14.62
CA PRO A 33 8.62 -16.75 -15.77
C PRO A 33 7.41 -16.83 -16.72
N LYS A 34 6.18 -16.90 -16.20
CA LYS A 34 4.97 -16.98 -17.01
C LYS A 34 4.66 -15.69 -17.76
N LEU A 35 4.96 -14.53 -17.16
CA LEU A 35 4.76 -13.21 -17.78
C LEU A 35 5.73 -12.93 -18.94
N ARG A 36 6.79 -13.75 -19.10
CA ARG A 36 7.72 -13.65 -20.24
C ARG A 36 7.22 -14.32 -21.53
N GLN A 37 6.18 -15.15 -21.46
CA GLN A 37 5.54 -15.78 -22.62
C GLN A 37 4.13 -15.16 -22.84
N PRO A 38 3.26 -15.58 -23.80
CA PRO A 38 2.14 -14.73 -24.24
C PRO A 38 1.31 -14.20 -23.06
N ARG A 39 1.12 -12.87 -23.07
CA ARG A 39 0.85 -11.97 -21.93
C ARG A 39 -0.54 -12.18 -21.33
N LYS A 40 -0.69 -13.16 -20.44
CA LYS A 40 -1.84 -13.22 -19.54
C LYS A 40 -1.48 -12.54 -18.21
N PRO A 41 -2.27 -11.56 -17.75
CA PRO A 41 -2.17 -11.03 -16.39
C PRO A 41 -2.19 -12.13 -15.34
N ILE A 42 -1.51 -11.91 -14.22
CA ILE A 42 -1.48 -12.85 -13.10
C ILE A 42 -2.05 -12.17 -11.85
N LEU A 43 -3.10 -12.75 -11.30
CA LEU A 43 -3.55 -12.47 -9.94
C LEU A 43 -2.88 -13.47 -8.99
N ILE A 44 -2.26 -12.96 -7.94
CA ILE A 44 -1.72 -13.76 -6.84
C ILE A 44 -2.61 -13.53 -5.62
N ILE A 45 -3.26 -14.60 -5.15
CA ILE A 45 -4.07 -14.59 -3.93
C ILE A 45 -3.27 -15.26 -2.82
N GLY A 46 -2.86 -14.48 -1.82
CA GLY A 46 -2.22 -14.95 -0.60
C GLY A 46 -3.25 -15.13 0.50
N ILE A 47 -3.29 -16.31 1.13
CA ILE A 47 -4.24 -16.60 2.22
C ILE A 47 -3.44 -16.87 3.49
N THR A 48 -3.79 -16.20 4.60
CA THR A 48 -3.10 -16.35 5.89
C THR A 48 -4.05 -16.39 7.07
N ASP A 49 -3.70 -17.13 8.11
CA ASP A 49 -4.40 -17.19 9.40
C ASP A 49 -3.67 -16.42 10.52
N GLY A 50 -2.54 -15.80 10.20
CA GLY A 50 -1.71 -15.05 11.14
C GLY A 50 -0.86 -13.98 10.45
N GLN A 51 -0.34 -13.04 11.24
CA GLN A 51 0.63 -12.06 10.74
C GLN A 51 1.95 -12.74 10.28
N PRO A 52 2.69 -12.13 9.33
CA PRO A 52 4.03 -12.58 9.00
C PRO A 52 4.99 -12.58 10.20
N ALA A 53 5.86 -13.60 10.27
CA ALA A 53 6.83 -13.79 11.35
C ALA A 53 8.06 -14.55 10.88
N GLY A 54 9.21 -14.33 11.55
CA GLY A 54 10.47 -15.01 11.23
C GLY A 54 11.21 -14.46 10.00
N GLU A 55 10.85 -13.25 9.58
CA GLU A 55 11.47 -12.51 8.48
C GLU A 55 11.48 -11.01 8.78
N ASN A 56 12.07 -10.20 7.88
CA ASN A 56 11.98 -8.74 7.97
C ASN A 56 10.50 -8.30 7.86
N GLN A 57 10.05 -7.37 8.71
CA GLN A 57 8.66 -6.88 8.71
C GLN A 57 8.23 -6.30 7.35
N ASN A 58 9.17 -5.73 6.60
CA ASN A 58 8.93 -5.15 5.28
C ASN A 58 9.05 -6.17 4.14
N ALA A 59 9.37 -7.44 4.42
CA ALA A 59 9.66 -8.42 3.37
C ALA A 59 8.52 -8.59 2.37
N LEU A 60 7.26 -8.51 2.83
CA LEU A 60 6.09 -8.60 1.95
C LEU A 60 5.98 -7.36 1.05
N ILE A 61 6.08 -6.16 1.63
CA ILE A 61 6.07 -4.88 0.90
C ILE A 61 7.20 -4.86 -0.15
N GLU A 62 8.41 -5.24 0.25
CA GLU A 62 9.58 -5.33 -0.64
C GLU A 62 9.35 -6.33 -1.78
N THR A 63 8.68 -7.45 -1.49
CA THR A 63 8.33 -8.47 -2.49
C THR A 63 7.34 -7.94 -3.52
N ILE A 64 6.29 -7.26 -3.06
CA ILE A 64 5.28 -6.64 -3.95
C ILE A 64 5.94 -5.57 -4.81
N ARG A 65 6.73 -4.66 -4.21
CA ARG A 65 7.48 -3.62 -4.92
C ARG A 65 8.41 -4.18 -5.97
N TYR A 66 9.13 -5.26 -5.64
CA TYR A 66 9.99 -5.93 -6.59
C TYR A 66 9.19 -6.47 -7.78
N ALA A 67 8.08 -7.17 -7.52
CA ALA A 67 7.29 -7.79 -8.56
C ALA A 67 6.74 -6.73 -9.53
N MET A 68 6.22 -5.62 -8.99
CA MET A 68 5.76 -4.49 -9.78
C MET A 68 6.87 -3.87 -10.64
N GLY A 69 8.05 -3.66 -10.06
CA GLY A 69 9.21 -3.14 -10.80
C GLY A 69 9.63 -4.09 -11.93
N ALA A 70 9.58 -5.40 -11.70
CA ALA A 70 9.90 -6.41 -12.70
C ALA A 70 8.87 -6.49 -13.84
N THR A 71 7.65 -6.01 -13.64
CA THR A 71 6.56 -6.04 -14.63
C THR A 71 6.19 -4.66 -15.17
N GLN A 72 6.92 -3.60 -14.82
CA GLN A 72 6.57 -2.22 -15.17
C GLN A 72 6.42 -1.99 -16.68
N ASN A 73 7.23 -2.69 -17.49
CA ASN A 73 7.20 -2.60 -18.96
C ASN A 73 6.05 -3.38 -19.61
N LEU A 74 5.28 -4.15 -18.83
CA LEU A 74 4.14 -4.94 -19.33
C LEU A 74 2.81 -4.15 -19.28
N GLY A 75 2.81 -2.98 -18.65
CA GLY A 75 1.63 -2.16 -18.44
C GLY A 75 0.95 -2.41 -17.08
N PRO A 76 0.02 -1.52 -16.70
CA PRO A 76 -0.74 -1.68 -15.45
C PRO A 76 -1.55 -2.98 -15.48
N GLY A 77 -1.69 -3.61 -14.31
CA GLY A 77 -2.47 -4.85 -14.15
C GLY A 77 -1.80 -6.11 -14.71
N ALA A 78 -0.54 -6.07 -15.14
CA ALA A 78 0.19 -7.28 -15.55
C ALA A 78 0.33 -8.29 -14.39
N ILE A 79 0.43 -7.78 -13.17
CA ILE A 79 0.40 -8.54 -11.92
C ILE A 79 -0.43 -7.79 -10.88
N ALA A 80 -1.25 -8.52 -10.13
CA ALA A 80 -2.07 -8.01 -9.03
C ALA A 80 -1.96 -8.93 -7.82
N PHE A 81 -2.18 -8.38 -6.62
CA PHE A 81 -2.04 -9.08 -5.35
C PHE A 81 -3.31 -8.93 -4.51
N GLU A 82 -3.85 -10.05 -4.08
CA GLU A 82 -4.92 -10.13 -3.10
C GLU A 82 -4.38 -10.81 -1.84
N PHE A 83 -4.71 -10.30 -0.66
CA PHE A 83 -4.38 -10.94 0.61
C PHE A 83 -5.62 -11.16 1.46
N ALA A 84 -6.02 -12.42 1.60
CA ALA A 84 -7.19 -12.80 2.38
C ALA A 84 -6.83 -13.39 3.74
N GLN A 85 -7.57 -12.99 4.78
CA GLN A 85 -7.50 -13.61 6.09
C GLN A 85 -8.48 -14.79 6.22
N VAL A 86 -8.01 -15.87 6.84
CA VAL A 86 -8.86 -16.95 7.38
C VAL A 86 -8.70 -17.04 8.89
N GLY A 87 -9.77 -17.43 9.60
CA GLY A 87 -9.77 -17.41 11.07
C GLY A 87 -9.88 -16.00 11.62
N ASN A 88 -9.58 -15.83 12.91
CA ASN A 88 -9.89 -14.62 13.69
C ASN A 88 -8.66 -14.00 14.40
N ASP A 89 -7.44 -14.23 13.89
CA ASP A 89 -6.24 -13.61 14.44
C ASP A 89 -6.25 -12.09 14.24
N GLU A 90 -6.36 -11.34 15.34
CA GLU A 90 -6.41 -9.87 15.31
C GLU A 90 -5.13 -9.25 14.75
N LYS A 91 -3.98 -9.91 14.92
CA LYS A 91 -2.70 -9.43 14.41
C LYS A 91 -2.64 -9.52 12.88
N ALA A 92 -3.18 -10.59 12.30
CA ALA A 92 -3.36 -10.70 10.86
C ALA A 92 -4.25 -9.57 10.34
N THR A 93 -5.39 -9.31 11.00
CA THR A 93 -6.31 -8.22 10.62
C THR A 93 -5.59 -6.87 10.62
N GLN A 94 -4.87 -6.54 11.70
CA GLN A 94 -4.11 -5.28 11.79
C GLN A 94 -2.96 -5.21 10.78
N TYR A 95 -2.32 -6.33 10.46
CA TYR A 95 -1.25 -6.37 9.49
C TYR A 95 -1.77 -6.13 8.07
N LEU A 96 -2.85 -6.80 7.67
CA LEU A 96 -3.48 -6.63 6.37
C LEU A 96 -4.02 -5.21 6.20
N ALA A 97 -4.70 -4.65 7.21
CA ALA A 97 -5.14 -3.26 7.17
C ALA A 97 -3.98 -2.27 6.95
N LYS A 98 -2.80 -2.52 7.54
CA LYS A 98 -1.61 -1.69 7.30
C LYS A 98 -1.03 -1.86 5.90
N LEU A 99 -1.07 -3.08 5.36
CA LEU A 99 -0.59 -3.38 4.02
C LEU A 99 -1.45 -2.70 2.97
N ASP A 100 -2.77 -2.76 3.17
CA ASP A 100 -3.79 -2.14 2.33
C ASP A 100 -3.69 -0.60 2.31
N ASN A 101 -3.42 0.00 3.47
CA ASN A 101 -3.22 1.44 3.61
C ASN A 101 -1.76 1.89 3.39
N ASP A 102 -0.87 1.01 2.91
CA ASP A 102 0.54 1.36 2.73
C ASP A 102 0.71 2.37 1.58
N PRO A 103 1.42 3.50 1.76
CA PRO A 103 1.52 4.54 0.74
C PRO A 103 2.31 4.11 -0.51
N GLN A 104 3.06 3.02 -0.45
CA GLN A 104 3.89 2.54 -1.55
C GLN A 104 3.22 1.42 -2.33
N VAL A 105 2.49 0.53 -1.65
CA VAL A 105 1.91 -0.67 -2.27
C VAL A 105 0.39 -0.80 -2.11
N GLY A 106 -0.24 -0.04 -1.23
CA GLY A 106 -1.66 -0.13 -0.91
C GLY A 106 -2.55 -0.07 -2.15
N ARG A 107 -2.29 0.88 -3.05
CA ARG A 107 -3.04 1.03 -4.33
C ARG A 107 -2.92 -0.16 -5.31
N MET A 108 -2.11 -1.14 -4.99
CA MET A 108 -1.71 -2.24 -5.87
C MET A 108 -1.97 -3.61 -5.24
N VAL A 109 -2.49 -3.62 -4.01
CA VAL A 109 -2.95 -4.78 -3.28
C VAL A 109 -4.42 -4.56 -2.95
N ASP A 110 -5.15 -5.64 -2.72
CA ASP A 110 -6.40 -5.62 -1.98
C ASP A 110 -6.27 -6.62 -0.82
N CYS A 111 -6.92 -6.33 0.29
CA CYS A 111 -6.82 -7.07 1.53
C CYS A 111 -8.20 -7.40 2.09
N THR A 112 -8.76 -8.55 1.73
CA THR A 112 -10.06 -8.98 2.24
C THR A 112 -9.96 -9.65 3.63
N SER A 113 -10.71 -9.15 4.61
CA SER A 113 -10.81 -9.79 5.92
C SER A 113 -11.71 -11.04 5.90
N ASN A 114 -11.82 -11.77 7.02
CA ASN A 114 -12.77 -12.88 7.06
C ASN A 114 -14.21 -12.38 6.87
N TYR A 115 -15.12 -13.26 6.44
CA TYR A 115 -16.49 -12.88 6.09
C TYR A 115 -17.22 -12.16 7.24
N GLU A 116 -17.05 -12.62 8.47
CA GLU A 116 -17.73 -12.07 9.64
C GLU A 116 -17.29 -10.64 9.94
N ASN A 117 -15.98 -10.35 9.87
CA ASN A 117 -15.44 -9.01 10.08
C ASN A 117 -15.86 -8.09 8.94
N GLU A 118 -15.71 -8.53 7.70
CA GLU A 118 -16.07 -7.76 6.51
C GLU A 118 -17.56 -7.41 6.51
N SER A 119 -18.42 -8.38 6.83
CA SER A 119 -19.87 -8.17 6.91
C SER A 119 -20.22 -7.18 8.02
N ALA A 120 -19.58 -7.29 9.18
CA ALA A 120 -19.77 -6.35 10.28
C ALA A 120 -19.33 -4.92 9.92
N GLU A 121 -18.24 -4.76 9.17
CA GLU A 121 -17.77 -3.47 8.69
C GLU A 121 -18.72 -2.87 7.64
N MET A 122 -19.09 -3.65 6.63
CA MET A 122 -19.98 -3.21 5.55
C MET A 122 -21.39 -2.87 6.03
N SER A 123 -21.89 -3.56 7.05
CA SER A 123 -23.17 -3.23 7.69
C SER A 123 -23.17 -1.87 8.40
N ARG A 124 -21.98 -1.35 8.77
CA ARG A 124 -21.79 -0.03 9.38
C ARG A 124 -21.45 1.06 8.38
N ALA A 125 -21.20 0.72 7.12
CA ALA A 125 -20.95 1.68 6.05
C ALA A 125 -22.18 2.56 5.79
N GLN A 126 -22.00 3.67 5.09
CA GLN A 126 -23.08 4.60 4.74
C GLN A 126 -23.17 4.79 3.21
N PRO A 127 -24.19 4.23 2.53
CA PRO A 127 -25.27 3.42 3.07
C PRO A 127 -24.80 2.02 3.52
N PRO A 128 -25.51 1.37 4.47
CA PRO A 128 -25.21 0.00 4.87
C PRO A 128 -25.27 -0.94 3.68
N VAL A 129 -24.31 -1.87 3.60
CA VAL A 129 -24.29 -2.91 2.58
C VAL A 129 -24.46 -4.25 3.26
N ASP A 130 -25.46 -5.01 2.82
CA ASP A 130 -25.61 -6.42 3.18
C ASP A 130 -24.60 -7.23 2.36
N LEU A 131 -23.51 -7.63 3.01
CA LEU A 131 -22.47 -8.43 2.38
C LEU A 131 -22.88 -9.90 2.38
N THR A 132 -23.29 -10.42 1.23
CA THR A 132 -23.54 -11.85 1.06
C THR A 132 -22.22 -12.62 0.87
N PRO A 133 -22.19 -13.94 1.14
CA PRO A 133 -21.00 -14.76 0.86
C PRO A 133 -20.54 -14.71 -0.60
N ASP A 134 -21.48 -14.62 -1.55
CA ASP A 134 -21.18 -14.48 -2.98
C ASP A 134 -20.50 -13.15 -3.28
N LEU A 135 -20.98 -12.05 -2.67
CA LEU A 135 -20.36 -10.73 -2.80
C LEU A 135 -18.98 -10.68 -2.15
N TRP A 136 -18.79 -11.36 -1.02
CA TRP A 136 -17.48 -11.50 -0.37
C TRP A 136 -16.50 -12.27 -1.26
N MET A 137 -16.94 -13.36 -1.89
CA MET A 137 -16.12 -14.10 -2.87
C MET A 137 -15.76 -13.25 -4.08
N LEU A 138 -16.69 -12.40 -4.55
CA LEU A 138 -16.41 -11.47 -5.64
C LEU A 138 -15.38 -10.42 -5.23
N LYS A 139 -15.43 -9.86 -4.00
CA LYS A 139 -14.38 -8.98 -3.48
C LYS A 139 -13.02 -9.67 -3.53
N LEU A 140 -12.91 -10.85 -2.92
CA LEU A 140 -11.67 -11.62 -2.88
C LEU A 140 -11.07 -11.90 -4.27
N ILE A 141 -11.89 -12.10 -5.31
CA ILE A 141 -11.38 -12.41 -6.65
C ILE A 141 -11.13 -11.15 -7.49
N LEU A 142 -11.92 -10.10 -7.30
CA LEU A 142 -11.96 -8.94 -8.19
C LEU A 142 -11.39 -7.66 -7.60
N GLY A 143 -11.31 -7.49 -6.28
CA GLY A 143 -10.94 -6.20 -5.70
C GLY A 143 -9.52 -5.78 -6.07
N ALA A 144 -8.55 -6.70 -6.06
CA ALA A 144 -7.20 -6.45 -6.59
C ALA A 144 -7.13 -6.15 -8.11
N ILE A 145 -8.21 -6.35 -8.88
CA ILE A 145 -8.24 -6.21 -10.35
C ILE A 145 -9.12 -5.01 -10.78
N ASP A 146 -10.26 -4.85 -10.12
CA ASP A 146 -11.30 -3.87 -10.42
C ASP A 146 -11.64 -3.08 -9.14
N PRO A 147 -11.19 -1.81 -9.06
CA PRO A 147 -11.41 -0.97 -7.89
C PRO A 147 -12.88 -0.80 -7.49
N SER A 148 -13.85 -1.08 -8.35
CA SER A 148 -15.27 -1.00 -7.98
C SER A 148 -15.73 -2.09 -7.00
N TYR A 149 -14.95 -3.18 -6.89
CA TYR A 149 -15.14 -4.25 -5.90
C TYR A 149 -14.33 -4.01 -4.63
N ASP A 150 -13.25 -3.27 -4.74
CA ASP A 150 -12.41 -2.77 -3.65
C ASP A 150 -13.15 -1.68 -2.84
N THR A 151 -13.49 -0.54 -3.49
CA THR A 151 -13.99 0.75 -2.95
C THR A 151 -15.32 0.79 -2.16
N LYS A 152 -15.71 -0.27 -1.47
CA LYS A 152 -16.92 -0.30 -0.63
C LYS A 152 -16.66 -0.08 0.86
N ASP A 153 -15.41 -0.07 1.30
CA ASP A 153 -14.94 0.23 2.66
C ASP A 153 -14.30 1.64 2.76
N GLU A 154 -13.59 2.10 1.73
CA GLU A 154 -12.84 3.38 1.72
C GLU A 154 -13.70 4.65 1.89
N LYS A 155 -15.02 4.58 1.68
CA LYS A 155 -15.91 5.75 1.82
C LYS A 155 -16.19 6.17 3.26
N THR A 156 -15.74 5.43 4.26
CA THR A 156 -15.95 5.78 5.67
C THR A 156 -14.85 6.71 6.23
N SER A 157 -13.68 6.78 5.60
CA SER A 157 -12.50 7.49 6.15
C SER A 157 -12.16 8.84 5.50
N MET A 158 -12.88 9.26 4.44
CA MET A 158 -12.63 10.53 3.74
C MET A 158 -13.71 11.63 3.98
N ALA A 159 -14.67 11.41 4.87
CA ALA A 159 -15.68 12.40 5.24
C ALA A 159 -15.14 13.40 6.30
N GLY A 160 -14.06 14.11 5.97
CA GLY A 160 -13.46 15.16 6.81
C GLY A 160 -12.78 16.30 6.04
N GLY A 161 -12.85 16.30 4.71
CA GLY A 161 -12.26 17.34 3.85
C GLY A 161 -13.33 18.02 3.00
N ALA A 162 -13.31 19.35 3.01
CA ALA A 162 -14.29 20.23 2.36
C ALA A 162 -14.65 19.89 0.90
N PRO A 163 -15.90 20.13 0.45
CA PRO A 163 -16.32 19.84 -0.92
C PRO A 163 -15.70 20.84 -1.91
N GLY A 164 -14.61 20.44 -2.56
CA GLY A 164 -14.10 21.05 -3.78
C GLY A 164 -14.94 20.60 -4.98
N GLY A 165 -15.71 21.53 -5.54
CA GLY A 165 -16.61 21.26 -6.66
C GLY A 165 -15.88 20.91 -7.96
N TYR A 166 -16.28 19.81 -8.59
CA TYR A 166 -16.01 19.49 -9.99
C TYR A 166 -17.25 18.79 -10.57
N GLY A 167 -17.89 19.43 -11.55
CA GLY A 167 -19.05 18.88 -12.26
C GLY A 167 -19.94 19.95 -12.88
N GLY A 168 -19.42 20.67 -13.88
CA GLY A 168 -20.22 21.60 -14.68
C GLY A 168 -21.21 20.84 -15.58
N ALA A 169 -22.49 21.21 -15.51
CA ALA A 169 -23.53 20.73 -16.42
C ALA A 169 -23.54 21.54 -17.74
N PRO A 170 -23.88 20.94 -18.88
CA PRO A 170 -23.89 21.62 -20.18
C PRO A 170 -25.08 22.57 -20.34
N PRO A 171 -24.94 23.69 -21.08
CA PRO A 171 -25.98 24.73 -21.17
C PRO A 171 -27.12 24.34 -22.11
N GLN A 172 -28.35 24.37 -21.59
CA GLN A 172 -29.59 24.40 -22.38
C GLN A 172 -29.92 25.83 -22.78
N GLN A 173 -30.01 26.05 -24.08
CA GLN A 173 -30.35 27.33 -24.73
C GLN A 173 -31.78 27.23 -25.25
N TYR A 174 -32.73 27.99 -24.70
CA TYR A 174 -34.04 28.18 -25.35
C TYR A 174 -34.71 29.51 -24.98
N GLY A 175 -34.83 30.38 -26.00
CA GLY A 175 -35.99 31.22 -26.33
C GLY A 175 -36.53 32.25 -25.34
N ALA A 176 -36.27 33.54 -25.62
CA ALA A 176 -37.03 34.68 -25.10
C ALA A 176 -38.13 35.14 -26.08
N PRO A 177 -39.13 35.92 -25.61
CA PRO A 177 -39.73 36.97 -26.42
C PRO A 177 -39.76 38.37 -25.75
N GLN A 178 -39.85 39.39 -26.61
CA GLN A 178 -39.66 40.84 -26.38
C GLN A 178 -40.78 41.61 -25.65
N GLY A 179 -40.44 42.79 -25.11
CA GLY A 179 -41.31 43.98 -24.89
C GLY A 179 -40.57 45.10 -24.15
N GLN A 180 -40.09 46.18 -24.82
CA GLN A 180 -40.64 47.55 -25.00
C GLN A 180 -40.48 48.55 -23.81
N TYR A 181 -39.93 49.74 -24.13
CA TYR A 181 -39.38 50.93 -23.40
C TYR A 181 -40.38 51.78 -22.54
N PRO A 182 -40.06 52.91 -21.80
CA PRO A 182 -38.96 53.91 -21.96
C PRO A 182 -38.38 54.57 -20.62
N PRO A 183 -37.80 55.82 -20.53
CA PRO A 183 -36.40 56.03 -20.03
C PRO A 183 -36.17 57.18 -18.97
N GLN A 184 -34.95 57.30 -18.40
CA GLN A 184 -34.29 58.58 -17.98
C GLN A 184 -32.83 58.34 -17.50
N GLN A 185 -31.81 58.88 -18.20
CA GLN A 185 -30.92 60.03 -17.83
C GLN A 185 -30.12 59.82 -16.53
N GLN A 186 -28.83 60.06 -16.34
CA GLN A 186 -27.64 60.70 -16.95
C GLN A 186 -26.45 60.15 -16.09
N GLY A 187 -25.17 60.13 -16.41
CA GLY A 187 -24.38 60.69 -17.50
C GLY A 187 -22.87 60.58 -17.14
N TYR A 188 -22.06 60.77 -18.18
CA TYR A 188 -20.69 61.31 -18.22
C TYR A 188 -19.51 60.59 -17.54
N GLY A 189 -18.52 60.24 -18.38
CA GLY A 189 -17.11 60.28 -17.98
C GLY A 189 -16.19 59.28 -18.66
N ALA A 190 -15.74 59.58 -19.88
CA ALA A 190 -14.62 58.95 -20.58
C ALA A 190 -13.71 60.10 -21.11
N PRO A 191 -12.56 59.90 -21.79
CA PRO A 191 -11.69 58.72 -21.98
C PRO A 191 -10.17 59.12 -21.81
N PRO A 192 -9.18 58.75 -22.66
CA PRO A 192 -8.11 57.78 -22.36
C PRO A 192 -6.67 58.30 -22.64
N GLN A 193 -5.60 57.50 -22.45
CA GLN A 193 -4.57 57.19 -23.48
C GLN A 193 -3.28 56.51 -22.98
N GLN A 194 -2.62 55.89 -23.98
CA GLN A 194 -1.36 55.15 -24.06
C GLN A 194 -0.06 55.92 -23.71
N GLY A 195 0.98 55.16 -23.36
CA GLY A 195 2.28 55.24 -24.04
C GLY A 195 3.51 55.64 -23.21
N GLY A 196 4.57 54.81 -23.24
CA GLY A 196 5.94 55.34 -23.38
C GLY A 196 7.07 54.85 -22.44
N TYR A 197 7.96 54.03 -23.01
CA TYR A 197 9.45 54.01 -22.99
C TYR A 197 10.28 54.56 -21.78
N GLY A 198 11.26 53.75 -21.31
CA GLY A 198 12.62 54.26 -20.97
C GLY A 198 13.35 53.72 -19.73
N GLN A 199 14.59 53.22 -19.95
CA GLN A 199 15.82 53.34 -19.12
C GLN A 199 16.15 52.32 -17.99
N GLN A 200 17.42 51.85 -18.01
CA GLN A 200 18.17 51.01 -17.04
C GLN A 200 18.89 51.90 -15.95
N PRO A 201 19.89 51.40 -15.18
CA PRO A 201 19.93 50.57 -13.94
C PRO A 201 20.53 51.41 -12.74
N PRO A 202 21.14 50.93 -11.60
CA PRO A 202 21.58 49.57 -11.20
C PRO A 202 21.48 49.14 -9.69
N GLN A 203 21.91 47.89 -9.45
CA GLN A 203 22.76 47.39 -8.34
C GLN A 203 22.17 46.91 -6.98
N TYR A 204 22.36 45.61 -6.68
CA TYR A 204 22.75 44.96 -5.40
C TYR A 204 23.00 43.47 -5.75
N GLY A 205 24.17 42.82 -5.61
CA GLY A 205 25.05 42.64 -4.44
C GLY A 205 24.49 41.51 -3.55
N GLY A 206 25.04 40.30 -3.40
CA GLY A 206 26.28 39.70 -3.86
C GLY A 206 26.32 38.17 -3.63
N GLN A 207 27.30 37.52 -4.26
CA GLN A 207 27.64 36.10 -4.18
C GLN A 207 28.60 35.82 -3.01
N GLN A 208 28.43 34.68 -2.34
CA GLN A 208 29.43 34.08 -1.45
C GLN A 208 30.22 33.01 -2.21
N GLN A 209 31.55 33.04 -2.06
CA GLN A 209 32.47 32.00 -2.50
C GLN A 209 33.62 31.88 -1.48
N GLN A 210 34.10 30.63 -1.30
CA GLN A 210 35.43 30.21 -0.82
C GLN A 210 35.73 30.40 0.69
N GLN A 211 36.54 29.59 1.40
CA GLN A 211 37.35 28.38 1.14
C GLN A 211 37.87 27.83 2.50
N GLN A 212 38.18 26.53 2.52
CA GLN A 212 39.31 25.82 3.20
C GLN A 212 39.74 26.10 4.66
N GLN A 213 39.77 25.01 5.46
CA GLN A 213 40.88 24.48 6.31
C GLN A 213 40.25 23.48 7.33
N GLY A 214 40.66 22.21 7.42
CA GLY A 214 41.88 21.73 8.07
C GLY A 214 41.50 21.02 9.39
N GLY A 215 41.77 19.73 9.56
CA GLY A 215 41.41 19.03 10.81
C GLY A 215 41.63 17.51 10.79
N GLN A 216 42.73 17.10 11.39
CA GLN A 216 43.32 15.77 11.51
C GLN A 216 42.76 15.00 12.72
N TYR A 217 42.11 13.84 12.53
CA TYR A 217 41.88 12.78 13.54
C TYR A 217 41.70 11.47 12.75
N GLY A 218 42.38 10.34 12.96
CA GLY A 218 42.80 9.66 14.18
C GLY A 218 42.38 8.19 13.98
N ARG A 219 43.36 7.29 13.80
CA ARG A 219 43.23 5.87 13.40
C ARG A 219 42.43 4.99 14.39
N PRO A 220 41.88 3.83 13.94
CA PRO A 220 41.22 2.84 14.79
C PRO A 220 42.21 1.90 15.52
N PRO A 221 41.89 1.39 16.72
CA PRO A 221 42.69 0.35 17.38
C PRO A 221 42.29 -1.09 16.95
N PRO A 222 43.24 -2.05 16.98
CA PRO A 222 43.08 -3.45 16.54
C PRO A 222 42.58 -4.42 17.64
N PRO A 223 42.26 -5.69 17.32
CA PRO A 223 41.79 -6.70 18.26
C PRO A 223 42.90 -7.69 18.71
N GLN A 224 42.89 -8.09 19.99
CA GLN A 224 43.62 -9.22 20.61
C GLN A 224 43.17 -9.29 22.09
N GLY A 225 42.99 -10.39 22.82
CA GLY A 225 43.25 -11.81 22.65
C GLY A 225 43.56 -12.42 24.05
N GLN A 226 42.86 -13.50 24.43
CA GLN A 226 43.18 -14.57 25.41
C GLN A 226 43.63 -14.26 26.86
N GLN A 227 43.08 -15.00 27.85
CA GLN A 227 43.73 -16.13 28.57
C GLN A 227 43.32 -16.31 30.06
N GLY A 228 43.05 -17.57 30.46
CA GLY A 228 43.09 -18.11 31.85
C GLY A 228 41.72 -18.38 32.52
N GLY A 229 41.37 -19.51 33.17
CA GLY A 229 42.05 -20.78 33.47
C GLY A 229 41.54 -21.38 34.82
N TYR A 230 40.78 -22.51 34.77
CA TYR A 230 40.52 -23.64 35.74
C TYR A 230 40.38 -23.45 37.28
N PRO A 231 40.00 -24.47 38.11
CA PRO A 231 39.01 -25.58 38.02
C PRO A 231 38.07 -25.64 39.28
N GLY A 232 37.07 -26.54 39.33
CA GLY A 232 36.63 -27.10 40.64
C GLY A 232 35.19 -27.60 40.82
N GLN A 233 35.08 -28.93 40.88
CA GLN A 233 34.23 -29.76 41.78
C GLN A 233 32.71 -29.91 41.55
N ALA A 234 32.36 -31.15 41.24
CA ALA A 234 31.07 -31.81 41.50
C ALA A 234 30.82 -31.97 43.03
N PRO A 235 29.58 -32.30 43.48
CA PRO A 235 29.16 -33.72 43.46
C PRO A 235 27.69 -33.99 43.08
N GLN A 236 27.55 -35.04 42.29
CA GLN A 236 26.55 -36.12 42.28
C GLN A 236 25.61 -36.26 43.51
N TYR A 237 24.30 -36.51 43.30
CA TYR A 237 23.52 -37.61 43.91
C TYR A 237 22.06 -37.72 43.40
N GLY A 238 21.64 -38.97 43.07
CA GLY A 238 20.26 -39.51 43.09
C GLY A 238 19.30 -39.07 41.97
N GLY A 239 18.72 -39.92 41.11
CA GLY A 239 18.37 -41.33 41.23
C GLY A 239 16.88 -41.50 41.58
N GLY A 240 16.01 -41.69 40.58
CA GLY A 240 14.58 -42.02 40.78
C GLY A 240 13.76 -42.09 39.47
N PRO A 241 13.16 -43.24 39.10
CA PRO A 241 12.55 -43.51 37.78
C PRO A 241 11.07 -43.08 37.62
N PRO A 242 10.53 -43.05 36.38
CA PRO A 242 9.23 -42.46 36.06
C PRO A 242 8.02 -43.34 36.43
N ARG A 243 6.88 -42.71 36.71
CA ARG A 243 5.58 -43.37 36.79
C ARG A 243 4.72 -43.01 35.58
N TYR A 244 4.11 -44.08 35.06
CA TYR A 244 3.13 -44.28 33.98
C TYR A 244 2.41 -43.07 33.39
#